data_AF-A0A9P7XNA9-F1
#
_entry.id   AF-A0A9P7XNA9-F1
#
_cell.length_a   1.000
_cell.length_b   1.000
_cell.length_c   1.000
_cell.angle_alpha   90.00
_cell.angle_beta   90.00
_cell.angle_gamma   90.00
#
_symmetry.space_group_name_H-M   'P 1'
#
loop_
_entity.id
_entity.type
_entity.pdbx_description
1 polymer ?
#
loop_
_entity_poly.entity_id
_entity_poly.type
_entity_poly.pdbx_seq_one_letter_code
_entity_poly.pdbx_strand_id
1 'polypeptide(L)'
;MAPPRIRRGGKKLPPGAGRTAAAAKKAQAEAAAAAAAASNPDALEEAPQVLDPENETGDATVSMEVDQESQDAKAWIKENVDLEVARIRATGTAIESLKVRNFGIVVDLSRKKPLGINRIEIDSKTDFKKVQQIMVSPGVPYPHKENFEYVNVLLFTDSTETPMLVPYLYDTKYKTQEPLENEDSQDTTTTAPTSPVAEDERPWIPVKNNLTEWLLVNSLHMRAKHHIDEFHDI
;
A
#
# COMPACT_ATOMS: atom_id res chain seq x y z
N MET A 1 -72.17 -7.99 -24.09
CA MET A 1 -71.21 -6.94 -23.74
C MET A 1 -69.82 -7.56 -23.76
N ALA A 2 -68.96 -7.15 -24.71
CA ALA A 2 -67.60 -7.64 -24.88
C ALA A 2 -66.59 -6.51 -24.58
N PRO A 3 -65.43 -6.80 -23.96
CA PRO A 3 -64.48 -5.77 -23.55
C PRO A 3 -63.61 -5.26 -24.72
N PRO A 4 -63.06 -4.02 -24.64
CA PRO A 4 -62.35 -3.39 -25.74
C PRO A 4 -60.88 -3.84 -25.84
N ARG A 5 -60.41 -4.01 -27.08
CA ARG A 5 -59.02 -4.34 -27.46
C ARG A 5 -58.12 -3.10 -27.36
N ILE A 6 -57.06 -3.20 -26.57
CA ILE A 6 -55.97 -2.20 -26.50
C ILE A 6 -54.97 -2.45 -27.63
N ARG A 7 -54.77 -1.44 -28.51
CA ARG A 7 -53.76 -1.44 -29.58
C ARG A 7 -52.37 -1.09 -29.03
N ARG A 8 -51.38 -1.98 -29.21
CA ARG A 8 -49.96 -1.71 -28.97
C ARG A 8 -49.38 -0.91 -30.15
N GLY A 9 -48.94 0.31 -29.90
CA GLY A 9 -48.15 1.11 -30.85
C GLY A 9 -46.67 0.72 -30.80
N GLY A 10 -46.13 0.26 -31.93
CA GLY A 10 -44.70 0.00 -32.10
C GLY A 10 -43.91 1.30 -32.28
N LYS A 11 -42.79 1.44 -31.55
CA LYS A 11 -41.77 2.44 -31.83
C LYS A 11 -40.68 1.82 -32.70
N LYS A 12 -40.42 2.47 -33.83
CA LYS A 12 -39.34 2.19 -34.79
C LYS A 12 -37.97 2.52 -34.18
N LEU A 13 -37.01 1.63 -34.34
CA LEU A 13 -35.57 1.90 -34.16
C LEU A 13 -34.97 2.47 -35.46
N PRO A 14 -34.01 3.39 -35.38
CA PRO A 14 -33.29 3.90 -36.57
C PRO A 14 -32.25 2.89 -37.11
N PRO A 15 -31.83 3.03 -38.38
CA PRO A 15 -31.00 2.07 -39.09
C PRO A 15 -29.50 2.41 -39.06
N GLY A 16 -28.68 1.36 -38.96
CA GLY A 16 -27.46 1.16 -39.75
C GLY A 16 -26.17 1.88 -39.37
N ALA A 17 -25.12 1.08 -39.12
CA ALA A 17 -23.85 1.17 -39.86
C ALA A 17 -22.92 0.02 -39.46
N GLY A 18 -22.86 -1.03 -40.29
CA GLY A 18 -21.72 -1.94 -40.31
C GLY A 18 -20.56 -1.31 -41.08
N ARG A 19 -19.35 -1.35 -40.50
CA ARG A 19 -18.00 -1.03 -41.04
C ARG A 19 -17.14 -0.71 -39.80
N THR A 20 -16.04 -1.36 -39.42
CA THR A 20 -15.01 -2.07 -40.17
C THR A 20 -14.16 -2.91 -39.21
N ALA A 21 -14.26 -4.25 -39.30
CA ALA A 21 -13.25 -5.15 -38.70
C ALA A 21 -11.87 -5.08 -39.40
N ALA A 22 -11.72 -4.16 -40.37
CA ALA A 22 -10.48 -3.89 -41.09
C ALA A 22 -9.60 -2.80 -40.43
N ALA A 23 -10.11 -2.03 -39.45
CA ALA A 23 -9.32 -1.03 -38.74
C ALA A 23 -8.44 -1.65 -37.62
N ALA A 24 -8.88 -2.77 -37.03
CA ALA A 24 -8.17 -3.43 -35.95
C ALA A 24 -6.87 -4.14 -36.38
N LYS A 25 -6.74 -4.49 -37.67
CA LYS A 25 -5.52 -5.15 -38.21
C LYS A 25 -4.46 -4.18 -38.73
N LYS A 26 -4.76 -2.88 -38.86
CA LYS A 26 -3.78 -1.88 -39.30
C LYS A 26 -3.05 -1.20 -38.13
N ALA A 27 -3.65 -1.17 -36.94
CA ALA A 27 -3.02 -0.62 -35.73
C ALA A 27 -1.96 -1.55 -35.09
N GLN A 28 -1.98 -2.86 -35.38
CA GLN A 28 -1.02 -3.83 -34.84
C GLN A 28 0.25 -4.01 -35.69
N ALA A 29 0.36 -3.36 -36.86
CA ALA A 29 1.55 -3.42 -37.71
C ALA A 29 2.46 -2.18 -37.60
N GLU A 30 2.02 -1.12 -36.94
CA GLU A 30 2.77 0.15 -36.83
C GLU A 30 3.52 0.32 -35.49
N ALA A 31 3.34 -0.60 -34.54
CA ALA A 31 4.05 -0.60 -33.25
C ALA A 31 5.37 -1.40 -33.25
N ALA A 32 5.73 -2.07 -34.36
CA ALA A 32 6.93 -2.91 -34.46
C ALA A 32 8.12 -2.24 -35.20
N ALA A 33 8.01 -0.94 -35.54
CA ALA A 33 9.00 -0.24 -36.39
C ALA A 33 9.70 0.96 -35.73
N ALA A 34 9.75 1.03 -34.39
CA ALA A 34 10.37 2.14 -33.66
C ALA A 34 11.40 1.72 -32.59
N ALA A 35 12.12 0.61 -32.82
CA ALA A 35 13.24 0.19 -31.96
C ALA A 35 14.47 -0.32 -32.76
N ALA A 36 14.69 0.23 -33.95
CA ALA A 36 15.87 -0.07 -34.77
C ALA A 36 16.38 1.20 -35.47
N ALA A 37 17.07 2.07 -34.74
CA ALA A 37 17.99 3.08 -35.30
C ALA A 37 18.76 3.82 -34.19
N ALA A 38 19.91 3.29 -33.78
CA ALA A 38 21.07 4.08 -33.36
C ALA A 38 22.30 3.15 -33.25
N SER A 39 23.00 2.98 -34.38
CA SER A 39 24.32 2.36 -34.41
C SER A 39 25.39 3.42 -34.69
N ASN A 40 26.44 3.38 -33.87
CA ASN A 40 27.87 3.50 -34.21
C ASN A 40 28.48 4.88 -34.56
N PRO A 41 29.82 4.98 -34.66
CA PRO A 41 30.89 4.55 -33.72
C PRO A 41 31.95 5.67 -33.56
N ASP A 42 32.87 5.61 -32.59
CA ASP A 42 34.30 5.78 -32.91
C ASP A 42 35.22 5.43 -31.74
N ALA A 43 36.34 4.82 -32.10
CA ALA A 43 37.39 4.34 -31.23
C ALA A 43 38.51 5.39 -31.10
N LEU A 44 39.32 5.28 -30.05
CA LEU A 44 40.77 5.47 -30.15
C LEU A 44 41.44 4.76 -28.96
N GLU A 45 42.33 3.83 -29.33
CA GLU A 45 43.32 3.17 -28.47
C GLU A 45 44.26 4.17 -27.80
N GLU A 46 44.69 3.85 -26.57
CA GLU A 46 46.12 3.86 -26.23
C GLU A 46 46.38 2.92 -25.03
N ALA A 47 47.46 2.15 -25.12
CA ALA A 47 48.09 1.35 -24.06
C ALA A 47 49.61 1.62 -24.14
N PRO A 48 50.50 1.10 -23.26
CA PRO A 48 50.38 0.62 -21.87
C PRO A 48 51.47 1.20 -20.92
N GLN A 49 51.30 1.14 -19.59
CA GLN A 49 52.38 1.14 -18.57
C GLN A 49 51.88 0.29 -17.38
N VAL A 50 52.32 -0.94 -17.13
CA VAL A 50 53.60 -1.46 -16.56
C VAL A 50 53.84 -1.06 -15.09
N LEU A 51 53.58 -2.06 -14.22
CA LEU A 51 54.13 -2.40 -12.88
C LEU A 51 53.76 -1.54 -11.66
N ASP A 52 53.02 -2.14 -10.71
CA ASP A 52 53.60 -2.73 -9.50
C ASP A 52 52.64 -3.76 -8.85
N PRO A 53 53.14 -4.94 -8.40
CA PRO A 53 52.40 -5.89 -7.59
C PRO A 53 52.57 -5.57 -6.10
N GLU A 54 51.71 -6.15 -5.25
CA GLU A 54 51.74 -6.11 -3.77
C GLU A 54 50.88 -5.03 -3.12
N ASN A 55 49.59 -5.31 -2.92
CA ASN A 55 48.93 -5.20 -1.60
C ASN A 55 47.51 -5.81 -1.63
N GLU A 56 47.39 -7.13 -1.77
CA GLU A 56 46.13 -7.82 -1.48
C GLU A 56 46.13 -8.22 0.01
N THR A 57 45.59 -7.34 0.86
CA THR A 57 45.12 -7.73 2.19
C THR A 57 43.69 -7.23 2.37
N GLY A 58 42.74 -8.11 2.01
CA GLY A 58 41.45 -8.23 2.66
C GLY A 58 40.49 -7.04 2.58
N ASP A 59 40.02 -6.70 1.38
CA ASP A 59 38.74 -6.02 1.26
C ASP A 59 37.63 -7.08 1.32
N ALA A 60 37.14 -7.33 2.54
CA ALA A 60 35.97 -8.17 2.75
C ALA A 60 34.80 -7.50 2.03
N THR A 61 34.48 -8.04 0.85
CA THR A 61 33.31 -7.70 0.04
C THR A 61 32.05 -8.13 0.79
N VAL A 62 31.68 -7.38 1.84
CA VAL A 62 30.37 -7.48 2.49
C VAL A 62 29.44 -6.61 1.68
N SER A 63 28.89 -7.15 0.60
CA SER A 63 27.88 -6.47 -0.20
C SER A 63 27.01 -7.48 -0.95
N MET A 64 25.70 -7.31 -0.77
CA MET A 64 24.63 -7.67 -1.72
C MET A 64 24.01 -9.08 -1.64
N GLU A 65 23.69 -9.55 -0.44
CA GLU A 65 22.47 -10.35 -0.26
C GLU A 65 21.43 -9.49 0.46
N VAL A 66 20.89 -8.48 -0.24
CA VAL A 66 19.57 -7.97 0.15
C VAL A 66 18.61 -9.08 -0.23
N ASP A 67 18.24 -9.91 0.77
CA ASP A 67 17.41 -11.11 0.68
C ASP A 67 16.45 -11.07 -0.52
N GLN A 68 16.62 -11.99 -1.48
CA GLN A 68 15.78 -12.07 -2.68
C GLN A 68 14.28 -12.06 -2.33
N GLU A 69 13.90 -12.71 -1.22
CA GLU A 69 12.55 -12.72 -0.68
C GLU A 69 12.01 -11.31 -0.35
N SER A 70 12.88 -10.43 0.17
CA SER A 70 12.54 -9.02 0.41
C SER A 70 12.39 -8.21 -0.88
N GLN A 71 13.05 -8.62 -1.98
CA GLN A 71 12.89 -7.98 -3.28
C GLN A 71 11.60 -8.43 -3.96
N ASP A 72 11.31 -9.73 -3.93
CA ASP A 72 10.08 -10.31 -4.50
C ASP A 72 8.84 -9.74 -3.79
N ALA A 73 8.90 -9.64 -2.45
CA ALA A 73 7.92 -8.96 -1.62
C ALA A 73 7.60 -7.53 -2.09
N LYS A 74 8.64 -6.72 -2.31
CA LYS A 74 8.51 -5.33 -2.77
C LYS A 74 7.99 -5.27 -4.20
N ALA A 75 8.44 -6.16 -5.08
CA ALA A 75 7.99 -6.24 -6.45
C ALA A 75 6.48 -6.58 -6.53
N TRP A 76 6.03 -7.55 -5.74
CA TRP A 76 4.62 -7.93 -5.66
C TRP A 76 3.74 -6.77 -5.18
N ILE A 77 4.15 -6.05 -4.12
CA ILE A 77 3.43 -4.86 -3.64
C ILE A 77 3.37 -3.80 -4.75
N LYS A 78 4.51 -3.54 -5.41
CA LYS A 78 4.59 -2.55 -6.49
C LYS A 78 3.66 -2.92 -7.66
N GLU A 79 3.64 -4.18 -8.05
CA GLU A 79 2.76 -4.68 -9.10
C GLU A 79 1.28 -4.44 -8.76
N ASN A 80 0.86 -4.78 -7.54
CA ASN A 80 -0.53 -4.53 -7.09
C ASN A 80 -0.88 -3.04 -7.07
N VAL A 81 0.04 -2.18 -6.66
CA VAL A 81 -0.12 -0.71 -6.72
C VAL A 81 -0.22 -0.24 -8.17
N ASP A 82 0.66 -0.69 -9.06
CA ASP A 82 0.67 -0.30 -10.47
C ASP A 82 -0.63 -0.73 -11.18
N LEU A 83 -1.12 -1.95 -10.90
CA LEU A 83 -2.40 -2.46 -11.40
C LEU A 83 -3.57 -1.58 -10.95
N GLU A 84 -3.59 -1.19 -9.68
CA GLU A 84 -4.65 -0.35 -9.13
C GLU A 84 -4.60 1.08 -9.70
N VAL A 85 -3.41 1.66 -9.83
CA VAL A 85 -3.20 2.95 -10.51
C VAL A 85 -3.69 2.87 -11.95
N ALA A 86 -3.37 1.80 -12.68
CA ALA A 86 -3.82 1.61 -14.06
C ALA A 86 -5.35 1.48 -14.14
N ARG A 87 -5.98 0.73 -13.23
CA ARG A 87 -7.44 0.57 -13.14
C ARG A 87 -8.13 1.92 -12.93
N ILE A 88 -7.65 2.72 -11.97
CA ILE A 88 -8.24 4.03 -11.66
C ILE A 88 -8.02 5.02 -12.82
N ARG A 89 -6.83 5.03 -13.44
CA ARG A 89 -6.58 5.90 -14.60
C ARG A 89 -7.44 5.54 -15.81
N ALA A 90 -7.79 4.26 -15.98
CA ALA A 90 -8.68 3.82 -17.04
C ALA A 90 -10.10 4.39 -16.91
N THR A 91 -10.53 4.84 -15.72
CA THR A 91 -11.82 5.53 -15.52
C THR A 91 -11.75 7.03 -15.81
N GLY A 92 -10.56 7.55 -16.15
CA GLY A 92 -10.31 8.98 -16.39
C GLY A 92 -9.93 9.77 -15.13
N THR A 93 -9.80 9.10 -13.98
CA THR A 93 -9.42 9.74 -12.72
C THR A 93 -7.90 9.76 -12.56
N ALA A 94 -7.34 10.93 -12.20
CA ALA A 94 -5.95 11.05 -11.82
C ALA A 94 -5.73 10.49 -10.40
N ILE A 95 -4.59 9.84 -10.16
CA ILE A 95 -4.21 9.34 -8.85
C ILE A 95 -2.70 9.39 -8.65
N GLU A 96 -2.28 9.78 -7.46
CA GLU A 96 -0.88 9.82 -7.02
C GLU A 96 -0.57 8.62 -6.13
N SER A 97 0.38 7.77 -6.52
CA SER A 97 0.86 6.70 -5.64
C SER A 97 1.96 7.23 -4.71
N LEU A 98 1.78 7.06 -3.40
CA LEU A 98 2.77 7.47 -2.42
C LEU A 98 3.65 6.29 -2.00
N LYS A 99 4.95 6.58 -1.87
CA LYS A 99 5.92 5.62 -1.35
C LYS A 99 5.79 5.51 0.16
N VAL A 100 5.78 4.28 0.67
CA VAL A 100 5.72 4.00 2.11
C VAL A 100 7.11 3.64 2.64
N ARG A 101 7.43 4.17 3.82
CA ARG A 101 8.64 3.84 4.59
C ARG A 101 8.40 2.65 5.53
N ASN A 102 7.26 2.64 6.22
CA ASN A 102 6.98 1.64 7.24
C ASN A 102 5.46 1.42 7.45
N PHE A 103 5.12 0.21 7.88
CA PHE A 103 3.79 -0.21 8.30
C PHE A 103 3.84 -0.71 9.74
N GLY A 104 2.78 -0.50 10.50
CA GLY A 104 2.67 -1.10 11.81
C GLY A 104 1.26 -1.06 12.37
N ILE A 105 1.07 -1.72 13.50
CA ILE A 105 -0.14 -1.65 14.31
C ILE A 105 0.29 -1.08 15.66
N VAL A 106 -0.30 0.05 16.04
CA VAL A 106 -0.17 0.62 17.39
C VAL A 106 -1.37 0.15 18.20
N VAL A 107 -1.15 -0.30 19.43
CA VAL A 107 -2.25 -0.79 20.26
C VAL A 107 -2.77 0.32 21.16
N ASP A 108 -4.07 0.61 21.06
CA ASP A 108 -4.80 1.42 22.02
C ASP A 108 -5.27 0.54 23.18
N LEU A 109 -4.60 0.71 24.32
CA LEU A 109 -4.86 0.00 25.57
C LEU A 109 -5.74 0.78 26.54
N SER A 110 -6.17 1.99 26.17
CA SER A 110 -7.08 2.80 27.00
C SER A 110 -8.49 2.21 27.09
N ARG A 111 -8.80 1.23 26.22
CA ARG A 111 -10.10 0.57 26.13
C ARG A 111 -10.07 -0.78 26.82
N LYS A 112 -11.23 -1.22 27.34
CA LYS A 112 -11.41 -2.55 27.94
C LYS A 112 -10.97 -3.72 27.04
N LYS A 113 -10.99 -3.54 25.71
CA LYS A 113 -10.44 -4.49 24.74
C LYS A 113 -9.38 -3.77 23.90
N PRO A 114 -8.16 -4.32 23.76
CA PRO A 114 -7.14 -3.73 22.91
C PRO A 114 -7.63 -3.53 21.48
N LEU A 115 -7.47 -2.30 20.98
CA LEU A 115 -7.84 -1.92 19.62
C LEU A 115 -6.57 -1.57 18.82
N GLY A 116 -6.42 -2.17 17.64
CA GLY A 116 -5.32 -1.87 16.73
C GLY A 116 -5.57 -0.58 15.97
N ILE A 117 -4.57 0.31 15.94
CA ILE A 117 -4.50 1.52 15.13
C ILE A 117 -3.48 1.28 14.01
N ASN A 118 -3.93 1.35 12.77
CA ASN A 118 -3.13 1.09 11.58
C ASN A 118 -2.20 2.27 11.31
N ARG A 119 -0.89 2.07 11.49
CA ARG A 119 0.11 3.11 11.33
C ARG A 119 0.82 2.98 9.98
N ILE A 120 0.85 4.08 9.23
CA ILE A 120 1.61 4.19 7.98
C ILE A 120 2.57 5.36 8.08
N GLU A 121 3.86 5.11 7.85
CA GLU A 121 4.87 6.15 7.66
C GLU A 121 5.09 6.39 6.16
N ILE A 122 4.65 7.52 5.65
CA ILE A 122 4.62 7.83 4.23
C ILE A 122 5.76 8.78 3.88
N ASP A 123 6.48 8.47 2.80
CA ASP A 123 7.58 9.28 2.27
C ASP A 123 7.03 10.47 1.46
N SER A 124 6.30 11.35 2.16
CA SER A 124 5.72 12.56 1.58
C SER A 124 5.82 13.73 2.55
N LYS A 125 5.76 14.96 2.03
CA LYS A 125 5.65 16.19 2.83
C LYS A 125 4.19 16.63 3.02
N THR A 126 3.23 15.90 2.46
CA THR A 126 1.79 16.19 2.57
C THR A 126 1.37 16.30 4.04
N ASP A 127 0.49 17.26 4.33
CA ASP A 127 -0.16 17.36 5.64
C ASP A 127 -1.39 16.47 5.66
N PHE A 128 -1.24 15.28 6.26
CA PHE A 128 -2.33 14.31 6.35
C PHE A 128 -3.47 14.74 7.26
N LYS A 129 -3.34 15.80 8.06
CA LYS A 129 -4.47 16.36 8.82
C LYS A 129 -5.60 16.86 7.91
N LYS A 130 -5.27 17.15 6.65
CA LYS A 130 -6.25 17.57 5.63
C LYS A 130 -7.02 16.40 5.03
N VAL A 131 -6.64 15.15 5.30
CA VAL A 131 -7.39 13.99 4.79
C VAL A 131 -8.77 13.98 5.42
N GLN A 132 -9.80 14.17 4.58
CA GLN A 132 -11.20 14.17 4.96
C GLN A 132 -11.81 12.77 4.92
N GLN A 133 -11.33 11.92 3.99
CA GLN A 133 -11.88 10.58 3.81
C GLN A 133 -10.76 9.58 3.50
N ILE A 134 -10.87 8.40 4.11
CA ILE A 134 -10.06 7.23 3.80
C ILE A 134 -10.98 6.15 3.27
N MET A 135 -10.63 5.55 2.14
CA MET A 135 -11.28 4.35 1.63
C MET A 135 -10.26 3.21 1.55
N VAL A 136 -10.69 1.99 1.86
CA VAL A 136 -9.80 0.84 1.98
C VAL A 136 -10.37 -0.26 1.09
N SER A 137 -9.54 -0.83 0.21
CA SER A 137 -9.95 -1.97 -0.61
C SER A 137 -10.19 -3.22 0.25
N PRO A 138 -10.89 -4.23 -0.29
CA PRO A 138 -10.88 -5.56 0.31
C PRO A 138 -9.46 -6.10 0.52
N GLY A 139 -9.28 -6.89 1.58
CA GLY A 139 -8.02 -7.57 1.91
C GLY A 139 -7.67 -8.66 0.91
N VAL A 140 -6.42 -8.65 0.46
CA VAL A 140 -5.82 -9.70 -0.39
C VAL A 140 -4.76 -10.44 0.43
N PRO A 141 -4.82 -11.78 0.54
CA PRO A 141 -3.79 -12.54 1.25
C PRO A 141 -2.39 -12.27 0.68
N TYR A 142 -1.44 -11.98 1.57
CA TYR A 142 -0.08 -11.65 1.17
C TYR A 142 0.76 -12.92 0.99
N PRO A 143 1.32 -13.19 -0.20
CA PRO A 143 1.90 -14.50 -0.51
C PRO A 143 3.23 -14.77 0.21
N HIS A 144 3.93 -13.74 0.69
CA HIS A 144 5.25 -13.88 1.30
C HIS A 144 5.21 -13.93 2.84
N LYS A 145 4.03 -13.81 3.46
CA LYS A 145 3.92 -13.91 4.92
C LYS A 145 2.53 -14.38 5.35
N GLU A 146 2.49 -15.48 6.08
CA GLU A 146 1.23 -16.01 6.60
C GLU A 146 0.53 -15.04 7.56
N ASN A 147 -0.80 -15.05 7.54
CA ASN A 147 -1.66 -14.19 8.34
C ASN A 147 -1.50 -12.69 8.05
N PHE A 148 -0.82 -12.31 6.98
CA PHE A 148 -0.78 -10.94 6.51
C PHE A 148 -1.75 -10.75 5.35
N GLU A 149 -2.42 -9.60 5.35
CA GLU A 149 -3.25 -9.15 4.26
C GLU A 149 -2.76 -7.79 3.73
N TYR A 150 -2.91 -7.63 2.43
CA TYR A 150 -2.64 -6.42 1.67
C TYR A 150 -3.94 -5.69 1.38
N VAL A 151 -3.92 -4.36 1.53
CA VAL A 151 -5.00 -3.47 1.09
C VAL A 151 -4.44 -2.24 0.39
N ASN A 152 -5.21 -1.71 -0.56
CA ASN A 152 -5.01 -0.40 -1.13
C ASN A 152 -5.76 0.63 -0.28
N VAL A 153 -5.07 1.68 0.16
CA VAL A 153 -5.65 2.76 0.96
C VAL A 153 -5.70 4.02 0.09
N LEU A 154 -6.90 4.53 -0.15
CA LEU A 154 -7.13 5.79 -0.83
C LEU A 154 -7.34 6.90 0.19
N LEU A 155 -6.58 7.98 0.04
CA LEU A 155 -6.66 9.17 0.87
C LEU A 155 -7.21 10.33 0.04
N PHE A 156 -8.28 10.94 0.52
CA PHE A 156 -8.92 12.12 -0.07
C PHE A 156 -8.76 13.29 0.89
N THR A 157 -8.10 14.35 0.43
CA THR A 157 -7.92 15.60 1.18
C THR A 157 -9.10 16.54 0.87
N ASP A 158 -9.01 17.26 -0.24
CA ASP A 158 -10.06 18.15 -0.73
C ASP A 158 -10.52 17.70 -2.12
N SER A 159 -11.72 18.11 -2.55
CA SER A 159 -12.30 17.72 -3.84
C SER A 159 -11.52 18.19 -5.08
N THR A 160 -10.59 19.12 -4.90
CA THR A 160 -9.73 19.67 -5.96
C THR A 160 -8.36 19.00 -6.03
N GLU A 161 -7.95 18.30 -4.98
CA GLU A 161 -6.65 17.64 -4.94
C GLU A 161 -6.73 16.24 -5.56
N THR A 162 -5.62 15.80 -6.15
CA THR A 162 -5.55 14.45 -6.72
C THR A 162 -5.57 13.44 -5.56
N PRO A 163 -6.47 12.44 -5.58
CA PRO A 163 -6.46 11.37 -4.58
C PRO A 163 -5.09 10.70 -4.49
N MET A 164 -4.75 10.24 -3.29
CA MET A 164 -3.48 9.56 -3.04
C MET A 164 -3.73 8.08 -2.76
N LEU A 165 -2.94 7.19 -3.37
CA LEU A 165 -2.95 5.75 -3.17
C LEU A 165 -1.75 5.32 -2.34
N VAL A 166 -2.00 4.55 -1.29
CA VAL A 166 -0.98 4.05 -0.38
C VAL A 166 -1.19 2.54 -0.20
N PRO A 167 -0.20 1.68 -0.47
CA PRO A 167 -0.30 0.27 -0.10
C PRO A 167 -0.28 0.14 1.43
N TYR A 168 -0.95 -0.86 1.99
CA TYR A 168 -0.85 -1.19 3.41
C TYR A 168 -0.84 -2.70 3.61
N LEU A 169 -0.01 -3.16 4.55
CA LEU A 169 0.15 -4.56 4.89
C LEU A 169 0.00 -4.71 6.41
N TYR A 170 -0.83 -5.65 6.85
CA TYR A 170 -1.15 -5.82 8.28
C TYR A 170 -1.30 -7.29 8.68
N ASP A 171 -1.01 -7.57 9.95
CA ASP A 171 -1.21 -8.88 10.55
C ASP A 171 -2.66 -9.05 11.02
N THR A 172 -3.36 -10.02 10.44
CA THR A 172 -4.74 -10.37 10.76
C THR A 172 -4.89 -11.07 12.12
N LYS A 173 -3.79 -11.57 12.70
CA LYS A 173 -3.77 -12.29 13.98
C LYS A 173 -2.85 -11.60 15.00
N TYR A 174 -2.71 -10.28 14.90
CA TYR A 174 -1.86 -9.50 15.80
C TYR A 174 -2.25 -9.70 17.28
N LYS A 175 -1.23 -9.88 18.14
CA LYS A 175 -1.38 -10.05 19.59
C LYS A 175 -0.44 -9.10 20.31
N THR A 176 -0.83 -8.69 21.51
CA THR A 176 -0.03 -7.85 22.42
C THR A 176 0.06 -8.48 23.79
N GLN A 177 1.04 -8.06 24.58
CA GLN A 177 1.06 -8.29 26.02
C GLN A 177 0.50 -7.05 26.74
N GLU A 178 -0.11 -7.26 27.91
CA GLU A 178 -0.56 -6.17 28.78
C GLU A 178 0.66 -5.40 29.34
N PRO A 179 0.63 -4.05 29.39
CA PRO A 179 1.67 -3.27 30.04
C PRO A 179 1.74 -3.60 31.52
N LEU A 180 2.95 -3.52 32.09
CA LEU A 180 3.10 -3.55 33.53
C LEU A 180 2.50 -2.24 34.09
N GLU A 181 1.53 -2.36 35.00
CA GLU A 181 1.07 -1.23 35.82
C GLU A 181 2.16 -0.83 36.81
N ASN A 182 3.28 -0.28 36.34
CA ASN A 182 4.31 0.31 37.22
C ASN A 182 5.12 1.30 36.39
N GLU A 183 4.91 2.62 36.59
CA GLU A 183 6.00 3.61 36.71
C GLU A 183 5.57 5.10 36.87
N ASP A 184 4.28 5.46 37.01
CA ASP A 184 3.92 6.89 37.22
C ASP A 184 3.01 7.20 38.43
N SER A 185 2.65 6.21 39.26
CA SER A 185 1.92 6.50 40.51
C SER A 185 2.90 6.64 41.67
N GLN A 186 3.56 7.80 41.74
CA GLN A 186 4.20 8.26 42.96
C GLN A 186 3.11 8.74 43.93
N ASP A 187 2.30 7.82 44.46
CA ASP A 187 1.49 8.07 45.65
C ASP A 187 1.81 7.00 46.70
N THR A 188 2.43 7.47 47.78
CA THR A 188 2.92 6.64 48.88
C THR A 188 1.76 6.23 49.76
N THR A 189 1.18 5.04 49.57
CA THR A 189 0.50 4.35 50.68
C THR A 189 0.59 2.82 50.52
N THR A 190 1.48 2.24 51.34
CA THR A 190 1.55 0.87 51.84
C THR A 190 0.42 -0.09 51.44
N THR A 191 0.71 -1.05 50.56
CA THR A 191 0.34 -2.48 50.67
C THR A 191 1.33 -3.32 49.85
N ALA A 192 1.59 -4.56 50.27
CA ALA A 192 2.76 -5.38 49.97
C ALA A 192 3.11 -5.60 48.47
N PRO A 193 4.39 -5.87 48.13
CA PRO A 193 4.82 -6.12 46.76
C PRO A 193 4.36 -7.50 46.31
N THR A 194 3.38 -7.54 45.42
CA THR A 194 3.12 -8.72 44.58
C THR A 194 4.37 -8.94 43.73
N SER A 195 4.93 -10.15 43.80
CA SER A 195 6.16 -10.54 43.10
C SER A 195 6.15 -10.11 41.63
N PRO A 196 7.30 -9.69 41.07
CA PRO A 196 7.41 -9.41 39.64
C PRO A 196 7.12 -10.69 38.88
N VAL A 197 5.95 -10.77 38.23
CA VAL A 197 5.64 -11.83 37.28
C VAL A 197 6.68 -11.72 36.17
N ALA A 198 7.44 -12.80 35.95
CA ALA A 198 8.45 -12.85 34.89
C ALA A 198 7.78 -12.52 33.55
N GLU A 199 8.46 -11.75 32.70
CA GLU A 199 7.92 -11.24 31.43
C GLU A 199 7.35 -12.34 30.51
N ASP A 200 7.87 -13.56 30.64
CA ASP A 200 7.53 -14.75 29.84
C ASP A 200 6.21 -15.43 30.23
N GLU A 201 5.62 -15.13 31.40
CA GLU A 201 4.36 -15.77 31.85
C GLU A 201 3.11 -14.94 31.51
N ARG A 202 3.27 -13.77 30.86
CA ARG A 202 2.15 -12.87 30.56
C ARG A 202 1.26 -13.44 29.44
N PRO A 203 -0.07 -13.46 29.63
CA PRO A 203 -0.97 -13.95 28.60
C PRO A 203 -0.97 -13.01 27.39
N TRP A 204 -0.86 -13.59 26.20
CA TRP A 204 -1.01 -12.85 24.93
C TRP A 204 -2.48 -12.52 24.67
N ILE A 205 -2.76 -11.25 24.45
CA ILE A 205 -4.11 -10.73 24.20
C ILE A 205 -4.28 -10.47 22.71
N PRO A 206 -5.30 -11.06 22.05
CA PRO A 206 -5.58 -10.75 20.66
C PRO A 206 -6.03 -9.29 20.51
N VAL A 207 -5.43 -8.57 19.57
CA VAL A 207 -5.77 -7.18 19.29
C VAL A 207 -6.78 -7.17 18.15
N LYS A 208 -7.93 -6.51 18.37
CA LYS A 208 -8.92 -6.37 17.30
C LYS A 208 -8.45 -5.29 16.33
N ASN A 209 -8.31 -5.62 15.05
CA ASN A 209 -8.04 -4.65 14.00
C ASN A 209 -9.14 -4.73 12.93
N ASN A 210 -9.96 -3.69 12.87
CA ASN A 210 -11.06 -3.58 11.91
C ASN A 210 -10.73 -2.66 10.72
N LEU A 211 -9.47 -2.19 10.59
CA LEU A 211 -9.08 -1.16 9.63
C LEU A 211 -9.85 0.17 9.77
N THR A 212 -10.43 0.45 10.94
CA THR A 212 -11.22 1.67 11.20
C THR A 212 -10.38 2.81 11.75
N GLU A 213 -9.32 2.50 12.50
CA GLU A 213 -8.43 3.49 13.11
C GLU A 213 -7.13 3.58 12.33
N TRP A 214 -6.73 4.80 11.96
CA TRP A 214 -5.52 5.06 11.18
C TRP A 214 -4.65 6.14 11.83
N LEU A 215 -3.34 5.93 11.78
CA LEU A 215 -2.32 6.88 12.18
C LEU A 215 -1.35 7.10 11.01
N LEU A 216 -1.54 8.21 10.31
CA LEU A 216 -0.70 8.60 9.19
C LEU A 216 0.45 9.47 9.70
N VAL A 217 1.67 9.15 9.28
CA VAL A 217 2.89 9.88 9.65
C VAL A 217 3.63 10.26 8.37
N ASN A 218 3.96 11.53 8.20
CA ASN A 218 4.68 11.99 7.01
C ASN A 218 6.21 12.04 7.23
N SER A 219 6.97 12.41 6.20
CA SER A 219 8.44 12.52 6.25
C SER A 219 8.95 13.59 7.22
N LEU A 220 8.08 14.52 7.66
CA LEU A 220 8.36 15.55 8.66
C LEU A 220 7.96 15.09 10.08
N HIS A 221 7.63 13.82 10.26
CA HIS A 221 7.15 13.24 11.52
C HIS A 221 5.84 13.85 12.05
N MET A 222 5.10 14.58 11.22
CA MET A 222 3.77 15.05 11.57
C MET A 222 2.81 13.87 11.59
N ARG A 223 1.99 13.79 12.64
CA ARG A 223 1.04 12.71 12.88
C ARG A 223 -0.39 13.20 12.67
N ALA A 224 -1.20 12.41 11.99
CA ALA A 224 -2.64 12.62 11.83
C ALA A 224 -3.38 11.33 12.14
N LYS A 225 -4.36 11.40 13.06
CA LYS A 225 -5.20 10.27 13.43
C LYS A 225 -6.55 10.40 12.72
N HIS A 226 -6.99 9.33 12.08
CA HIS A 226 -8.25 9.27 11.35
C HIS A 226 -9.09 8.08 11.82
N HIS A 227 -10.40 8.26 11.77
CA HIS A 227 -11.39 7.22 12.01
C HIS A 227 -12.25 7.06 10.76
N ILE A 228 -12.53 5.82 10.36
CA ILE A 228 -13.45 5.48 9.28
C ILE A 228 -14.75 5.00 9.91
N ASP A 229 -15.81 5.80 9.78
CA ASP A 229 -17.15 5.43 10.26
C ASP A 229 -17.82 4.37 9.37
N GLU A 230 -17.60 4.46 8.04
CA GLU A 230 -18.24 3.60 7.05
C GLU A 230 -17.28 3.20 5.92
N PHE A 231 -17.20 1.89 5.67
CA PHE A 231 -16.52 1.37 4.49
C PHE A 231 -17.40 1.55 3.27
N HIS A 232 -16.86 2.25 2.27
CA HIS A 232 -17.48 2.38 0.97
C HIS A 232 -16.77 1.40 0.04
N ASP A 233 -17.51 0.43 -0.52
CA ASP A 233 -16.96 -0.51 -1.51
C ASP A 233 -16.50 0.26 -2.77
N ILE A 234 -15.28 -0.01 -3.24
CA ILE A 234 -14.61 0.65 -4.38
C ILE A 234 -14.33 -0.33 -5.52
#